data_AF-A0A229T0K3-F1
#
_entry.id   AF-A0A229T0K3-F1
#
_cell.length_a   1.000
_cell.length_b   1.000
_cell.length_c   1.000
_cell.angle_alpha   90.00
_cell.angle_beta   90.00
_cell.angle_gamma   90.00
#
_symmetry.space_group_name_H-M   'P 1'
#
loop_
_entity.id
_entity.type
_entity.pdbx_description
1 polymer ?
#
loop_
_entity_poly.entity_id
_entity_poly.type
_entity_poly.pdbx_seq_one_letter_code
_entity_poly.pdbx_strand_id
1 'polypeptide(L)'
;MLSGALLAFGVLLALTERRGSALPYVYFAAFGGSLAMWAYVLSVYRRVQRLFGEPYHRLDVAPDGVQVKGSRVSVRLPDGRWLRTRLADGPRMQLAGERRLWVLGGGRRVFVRLPGAMWLRAGRIEDAPLPGATPAELVSRHPTPPRRDPVLAAHQAFQVRRAVVSGVTFLVLGGAGLAVVANVRVDPFVMVDPAAVGGVAGGSAVLVLMGLMMFVGFLRIRRPITEDVWVELQVALDTLFVPPARGVARLTGWALHPDGRQTRFRLVADVSLAANVAATGQLWLRGYPQPGKPARAGLPGYPCAGSFRLA
;
A
#
# COMPACT_ATOMS: atom_id res chain seq x y z
N MET A 1 16.49 -17.31 -1.86
CA MET A 1 16.08 -16.90 -0.50
C MET A 1 14.89 -17.69 0.05
N LEU A 2 13.77 -17.84 -0.69
CA LEU A 2 12.63 -18.65 -0.23
C LEU A 2 12.94 -20.15 -0.05
N SER A 3 13.76 -20.71 -0.95
CA SER A 3 14.19 -22.12 -0.88
C SER A 3 15.03 -22.41 0.35
N GLY A 4 15.90 -21.48 0.76
CA GLY A 4 16.70 -21.62 1.98
C GLY A 4 15.87 -21.51 3.26
N ALA A 5 14.85 -20.64 3.27
CA ALA A 5 13.90 -20.54 4.38
C ALA A 5 13.05 -21.81 4.51
N LEU A 6 12.58 -22.39 3.39
CA LEU A 6 11.82 -23.64 3.37
C LEU A 6 12.66 -24.86 3.77
N LEU A 7 13.95 -24.88 3.39
CA LEU A 7 14.87 -25.96 3.73
C LEU A 7 15.29 -25.89 5.20
N ALA A 8 15.58 -24.69 5.72
CA ALA A 8 15.80 -24.47 7.16
C ALA A 8 14.55 -24.82 7.98
N PHE A 9 13.35 -24.52 7.45
CA PHE A 9 12.06 -24.86 8.06
C PHE A 9 11.82 -26.38 8.09
N GLY A 10 12.12 -27.08 6.99
CA GLY A 10 12.04 -28.54 6.93
C GLY A 10 13.04 -29.23 7.86
N VAL A 11 14.26 -28.71 7.98
CA VAL A 11 15.27 -29.21 8.92
C VAL A 11 14.87 -28.96 10.38
N LEU A 12 14.29 -27.80 10.71
CA LEU A 12 13.76 -27.50 12.05
C LEU A 12 12.56 -28.37 12.43
N LEU A 13 11.67 -28.68 11.48
CA LEU A 13 10.55 -29.61 11.68
C LEU A 13 11.05 -31.05 11.89
N ALA A 14 12.01 -31.51 11.09
CA ALA A 14 12.57 -32.85 11.22
C ALA A 14 13.34 -33.04 12.55
N LEU A 15 13.98 -31.99 13.06
CA LEU A 15 14.65 -32.02 14.37
C LEU A 15 13.67 -31.96 15.56
N THR A 16 12.45 -31.50 15.35
CA THR A 16 11.43 -31.36 16.40
C THR A 16 10.42 -32.51 16.45
N GLU A 17 10.26 -33.32 15.39
CA GLU A 17 9.37 -34.50 15.32
C GLU A 17 9.65 -35.58 16.38
N ARG A 18 10.87 -35.68 16.94
CA ARG A 18 11.19 -36.65 18.01
C ARG A 18 10.68 -36.26 19.40
N ARG A 19 10.19 -35.04 19.59
CA ARG A 19 9.61 -34.57 20.86
C ARG A 19 8.25 -34.01 20.54
N GLY A 20 7.18 -34.73 20.90
CA GLY A 20 5.78 -34.41 20.61
C GLY A 20 5.40 -32.99 21.05
N SER A 21 5.73 -32.02 20.20
CA SER A 21 5.68 -30.60 20.51
C SER A 21 4.65 -29.94 19.62
N ALA A 22 3.90 -28.97 20.18
CA ALA A 22 2.88 -28.24 19.42
C ALA A 22 3.45 -27.03 18.64
N LEU A 23 4.78 -26.90 18.60
CA LEU A 23 5.52 -26.02 17.69
C LEU A 23 4.98 -26.05 16.24
N PRO A 24 4.63 -27.20 15.64
CA PRO A 24 4.10 -27.27 14.28
C PRO A 24 2.80 -26.47 14.10
N TYR A 25 1.92 -26.40 15.10
CA TYR A 25 0.64 -25.67 15.01
C TYR A 25 0.82 -24.15 15.10
N VAL A 26 1.76 -23.69 15.94
CA VAL A 26 2.14 -22.26 16.03
C VAL A 26 2.78 -21.79 14.73
N TYR A 27 3.70 -22.60 14.19
CA TYR A 27 4.25 -22.37 12.86
C TYR A 27 3.14 -22.42 11.81
N PHE A 28 2.20 -23.37 11.87
CA PHE A 28 1.11 -23.46 10.90
C PHE A 28 0.18 -22.25 10.93
N ALA A 29 -0.11 -21.64 12.09
CA ALA A 29 -0.95 -20.45 12.17
C ALA A 29 -0.22 -19.17 11.68
N ALA A 30 1.01 -18.95 12.18
CA ALA A 30 1.80 -17.77 11.84
C ALA A 30 2.37 -17.82 10.40
N PHE A 31 2.89 -18.99 10.00
CA PHE A 31 3.29 -19.24 8.62
C PHE A 31 2.10 -19.48 7.72
N GLY A 32 0.99 -20.06 8.15
CA GLY A 32 -0.16 -20.31 7.26
C GLY A 32 -0.76 -19.03 6.71
N GLY A 33 -0.95 -18.00 7.56
CA GLY A 33 -1.39 -16.68 7.10
C GLY A 33 -0.36 -16.01 6.18
N SER A 34 0.91 -16.08 6.55
CA SER A 34 2.02 -15.54 5.74
C SER A 34 2.17 -16.28 4.40
N LEU A 35 2.03 -17.59 4.40
CA LEU A 35 2.12 -18.50 3.25
C LEU A 35 0.92 -18.30 2.34
N ALA A 36 -0.30 -18.15 2.88
CA ALA A 36 -1.48 -17.81 2.09
C ALA A 36 -1.33 -16.43 1.43
N MET A 37 -0.81 -15.44 2.15
CA MET A 37 -0.49 -14.12 1.59
C MET A 37 0.58 -14.22 0.51
N TRP A 38 1.68 -14.93 0.75
CA TRP A 38 2.76 -15.11 -0.22
C TRP A 38 2.33 -15.93 -1.42
N ALA A 39 1.51 -16.97 -1.24
CA ALA A 39 0.91 -17.76 -2.31
C ALA A 39 -0.02 -16.88 -3.15
N TYR A 40 -0.83 -16.03 -2.52
CA TYR A 40 -1.63 -15.03 -3.22
C TYR A 40 -0.76 -14.07 -4.02
N VAL A 41 0.26 -13.47 -3.42
CA VAL A 41 1.21 -12.56 -4.08
C VAL A 41 1.92 -13.25 -5.24
N LEU A 42 2.40 -14.48 -5.06
CA LEU A 42 3.08 -15.25 -6.09
C LEU A 42 2.11 -15.64 -7.22
N SER A 43 0.86 -15.97 -6.90
CA SER A 43 -0.17 -16.27 -7.90
C SER A 43 -0.49 -15.04 -8.76
N VAL A 44 -0.56 -13.86 -8.14
CA VAL A 44 -0.75 -12.59 -8.85
C VAL A 44 0.49 -12.29 -9.69
N TYR A 45 1.68 -12.41 -9.11
CA TYR A 45 2.95 -12.19 -9.79
C TYR A 45 3.09 -13.08 -11.02
N ARG A 46 2.83 -14.39 -10.91
CA ARG A 46 2.86 -15.32 -12.05
C ARG A 46 1.88 -14.93 -13.16
N ARG A 47 0.70 -14.40 -12.81
CA ARG A 47 -0.26 -13.91 -13.82
C ARG A 47 0.23 -12.63 -14.50
N VAL A 48 0.82 -11.70 -13.75
CA VAL A 48 1.39 -10.46 -14.29
C VAL A 48 2.63 -10.76 -15.15
N GLN A 49 3.46 -11.72 -14.74
CA GLN A 49 4.67 -12.13 -15.48
C GLN A 49 4.35 -12.58 -16.91
N ARG A 50 3.19 -13.23 -17.14
CA ARG A 50 2.76 -13.61 -18.49
C ARG A 50 2.49 -12.42 -19.41
N LEU A 51 2.32 -11.23 -18.84
CA LEU A 51 2.07 -9.98 -19.54
C LEU A 51 3.32 -9.08 -19.51
N PHE A 52 4.48 -9.59 -19.08
CA PHE A 52 5.72 -8.83 -19.17
C PHE A 52 6.10 -8.66 -20.64
N GLY A 53 6.36 -7.41 -21.03
CA GLY A 53 6.59 -7.03 -22.43
C GLY A 53 5.33 -6.53 -23.14
N GLU A 54 4.14 -6.78 -22.60
CA GLU A 54 2.94 -6.14 -23.14
C GLU A 54 2.93 -4.63 -22.78
N PRO A 55 2.55 -3.76 -23.73
CA PRO A 55 2.44 -2.34 -23.45
C PRO A 55 1.24 -2.07 -22.55
N TYR A 56 1.39 -1.05 -21.70
CA TYR A 56 0.26 -0.48 -20.99
C TYR A 56 -0.57 0.36 -21.96
N HIS A 57 -1.86 0.07 -22.07
CA HIS A 57 -2.80 0.90 -22.82
C HIS A 57 -3.35 1.98 -21.91
N ARG A 58 -3.12 3.24 -22.27
CA ARG A 58 -3.76 4.37 -21.61
C ARG A 58 -5.24 4.39 -21.98
N LEU A 59 -6.09 4.46 -20.97
CA LEU A 59 -7.52 4.63 -21.10
C LEU A 59 -7.92 5.99 -20.52
N ASP A 60 -8.40 6.87 -21.38
CA ASP A 60 -9.10 8.09 -20.98
C ASP A 60 -10.60 7.79 -20.92
N VAL A 61 -11.21 8.11 -19.78
CA VAL A 61 -12.58 7.70 -19.43
C VAL A 61 -13.52 8.89 -19.61
N ALA A 62 -14.67 8.64 -20.24
CA ALA A 62 -15.71 9.66 -20.37
C ALA A 62 -16.23 10.14 -19.00
N PRO A 63 -16.77 11.38 -18.89
CA PRO A 63 -17.28 11.92 -17.62
C PRO A 63 -18.37 11.05 -16.96
N ASP A 64 -19.24 10.44 -17.76
CA ASP A 64 -20.29 9.50 -17.37
C ASP A 64 -19.82 8.03 -17.33
N GLY A 65 -18.58 7.79 -17.77
CA GLY A 65 -17.99 6.46 -17.94
C GLY A 65 -17.48 5.80 -16.66
N VAL A 66 -17.74 6.35 -15.46
CA VAL A 66 -17.34 5.71 -14.19
C VAL A 66 -18.56 5.51 -13.30
N GLN A 67 -18.77 4.28 -12.87
CA GLN A 67 -19.80 3.91 -11.90
C GLN A 67 -19.19 3.20 -10.69
N VAL A 68 -19.76 3.42 -9.51
CA VAL A 68 -19.23 2.97 -8.22
C VAL A 68 -20.31 2.22 -7.43
N LYS A 69 -19.90 1.15 -6.75
CA LYS A 69 -20.68 0.50 -5.68
C LYS A 69 -19.74 0.06 -4.56
N GLY A 70 -19.67 0.84 -3.49
CA GLY A 70 -18.67 0.66 -2.44
C GLY A 70 -17.25 0.72 -3.02
N SER A 71 -16.41 -0.29 -2.73
CA SER A 71 -15.03 -0.37 -3.24
C SER A 71 -14.91 -0.88 -4.69
N ARG A 72 -16.03 -1.25 -5.32
CA ARG A 72 -16.03 -1.73 -6.70
C ARG A 72 -16.31 -0.58 -7.64
N VAL A 73 -15.54 -0.51 -8.72
CA VAL A 73 -15.63 0.53 -9.74
C VAL A 73 -15.78 -0.14 -11.10
N SER A 74 -16.71 0.37 -11.91
CA SER A 74 -16.94 -0.03 -13.29
C SER A 74 -16.59 1.15 -14.18
N VAL A 75 -15.71 0.93 -15.16
CA VAL A 75 -15.24 1.95 -16.09
C VAL A 75 -15.66 1.54 -17.49
N ARG A 76 -16.32 2.45 -18.21
CA ARG A 76 -16.72 2.22 -19.59
C ARG A 76 -15.50 2.28 -20.51
N LEU A 77 -15.34 1.25 -21.34
CA LEU A 77 -14.31 1.14 -22.36
C LEU A 77 -14.81 1.76 -23.68
N PRO A 78 -13.91 2.12 -24.61
CA PRO A 78 -14.28 2.73 -25.88
C PRO A 78 -15.11 1.80 -26.78
N ASP A 79 -14.95 0.49 -26.60
CA ASP A 79 -15.71 -0.57 -27.29
C ASP A 79 -17.11 -0.82 -26.67
N GLY A 80 -17.50 -0.02 -25.69
CA GLY A 80 -18.80 -0.11 -25.00
C GLY A 80 -18.85 -1.11 -23.85
N ARG A 81 -17.83 -1.95 -23.66
CA ARG A 81 -17.73 -2.88 -22.52
C ARG A 81 -17.35 -2.15 -21.23
N TRP A 82 -17.37 -2.87 -20.12
CA TRP A 82 -17.12 -2.36 -18.78
C TRP A 82 -15.97 -3.08 -18.10
N LEU A 83 -14.96 -2.30 -17.74
CA LEU A 83 -13.87 -2.73 -16.87
C LEU A 83 -14.29 -2.63 -15.41
N ARG A 84 -14.43 -3.79 -14.76
CA ARG A 84 -14.76 -3.91 -13.34
C ARG A 84 -13.51 -4.18 -12.52
N THR A 85 -13.26 -3.34 -11.51
CA THR A 85 -12.10 -3.46 -10.61
C THR A 85 -12.47 -3.08 -9.17
N ARG A 86 -11.58 -3.38 -8.22
CA ARG A 86 -11.68 -2.92 -6.84
C ARG A 86 -10.65 -1.84 -6.57
N LEU A 87 -11.12 -0.66 -6.19
CA LEU A 87 -10.29 0.48 -5.82
C LEU A 87 -10.60 0.90 -4.38
N ALA A 88 -9.55 1.25 -3.64
CA ALA A 88 -9.69 1.91 -2.36
C ALA A 88 -10.17 3.36 -2.55
N ASP A 89 -10.60 4.02 -1.48
CA ASP A 89 -11.23 5.34 -1.55
C ASP A 89 -10.33 6.40 -2.23
N GLY A 90 -9.04 6.49 -1.87
CA GLY A 90 -8.09 7.42 -2.49
C GLY A 90 -7.96 7.25 -4.02
N PRO A 91 -7.56 6.07 -4.53
CA PRO A 91 -7.53 5.81 -5.97
C PRO A 91 -8.88 5.97 -6.65
N ARG A 92 -10.00 5.68 -5.97
CA ARG A 92 -11.33 5.91 -6.54
C ARG A 92 -11.61 7.40 -6.74
N MET A 93 -11.29 8.24 -5.76
CA MET A 93 -11.41 9.70 -5.88
C MET A 93 -10.49 10.24 -6.98
N GLN A 94 -9.26 9.71 -7.06
CA GLN A 94 -8.34 10.06 -8.13
C GLN A 94 -8.93 9.71 -9.50
N LEU A 95 -9.49 8.50 -9.69
CA LEU A 95 -10.13 8.14 -10.95
C LEU A 95 -11.32 9.04 -11.27
N ALA A 96 -12.09 9.43 -10.26
CA ALA A 96 -13.25 10.29 -10.43
C ALA A 96 -12.89 11.73 -10.87
N GLY A 97 -11.69 12.21 -10.53
CA GLY A 97 -11.16 13.49 -11.03
C GLY A 97 -10.35 13.35 -12.32
N GLU A 98 -9.37 12.47 -12.33
CA GLU A 98 -8.40 12.32 -13.42
C GLU A 98 -8.93 11.56 -14.63
N ARG A 99 -9.98 10.73 -14.43
CA ARG A 99 -10.65 9.95 -15.48
C ARG A 99 -9.65 9.23 -16.40
N ARG A 100 -8.54 8.78 -15.82
CA ARG A 100 -7.43 8.15 -16.53
C ARG A 100 -6.95 6.94 -15.75
N LEU A 101 -6.71 5.86 -16.47
CA LEU A 101 -6.07 4.67 -15.93
C LEU A 101 -5.27 3.98 -17.03
N TRP A 102 -4.35 3.11 -16.65
CA TRP A 102 -3.70 2.21 -17.60
C TRP A 102 -4.18 0.79 -17.40
N VAL A 103 -4.35 0.09 -18.51
CA VAL A 103 -4.73 -1.31 -18.59
C VAL A 103 -3.56 -2.11 -19.14
N LEU A 104 -3.29 -3.26 -18.55
CA LEU A 104 -2.32 -4.25 -19.01
C LEU A 104 -3.07 -5.57 -19.29
N GLY A 105 -2.86 -6.13 -20.47
CA GLY A 105 -3.60 -7.28 -20.99
C GLY A 105 -4.75 -6.89 -21.91
N GLY A 106 -4.97 -7.67 -22.98
CA GLY A 106 -6.09 -7.51 -23.92
C GLY A 106 -7.27 -8.47 -23.70
N GLY A 107 -7.16 -9.41 -22.76
CA GLY A 107 -8.18 -10.44 -22.52
C GLY A 107 -9.30 -10.01 -21.57
N ARG A 108 -10.18 -10.96 -21.21
CA ARG A 108 -11.27 -10.72 -20.24
C ARG A 108 -10.77 -10.37 -18.84
N ARG A 109 -9.59 -10.87 -18.44
CA ARG A 109 -8.93 -10.55 -17.17
C ARG A 109 -7.74 -9.65 -17.47
N VAL A 110 -7.72 -8.49 -16.83
CA VAL A 110 -6.70 -7.47 -17.06
C VAL A 110 -6.13 -6.98 -15.74
N PHE A 111 -5.02 -6.28 -15.80
CA PHE A 111 -4.54 -5.50 -14.67
C PHE A 111 -4.71 -4.02 -14.94
N VAL A 112 -5.05 -3.27 -13.90
CA VAL A 112 -5.30 -1.84 -13.99
C VAL A 112 -4.39 -1.12 -13.02
N ARG A 113 -3.92 0.05 -13.43
CA ARG A 113 -3.06 0.91 -12.61
C ARG A 113 -3.52 2.34 -12.77
N LEU A 114 -3.58 3.07 -11.67
CA LEU A 114 -3.82 4.51 -11.72
C LEU A 114 -2.51 5.29 -11.80
N PRO A 115 -2.57 6.52 -12.31
CA PRO A 115 -1.49 7.51 -12.23
C PRO A 115 -0.94 7.62 -10.81
N GLY A 116 0.39 7.55 -10.65
CA GLY A 116 0.99 7.59 -9.32
C GLY A 116 0.89 6.30 -8.48
N ALA A 117 -0.03 5.38 -8.78
CA ALA A 117 -0.24 4.20 -7.94
C ALA A 117 0.92 3.21 -8.05
N MET A 118 1.41 2.69 -6.92
CA MET A 118 2.49 1.67 -6.93
C MET A 118 1.96 0.25 -7.23
N TRP A 119 0.67 0.01 -7.00
CA TRP A 119 0.09 -1.34 -7.04
C TRP A 119 -0.82 -1.55 -8.24
N LEU A 120 -0.61 -2.64 -8.96
CA LEU A 120 -1.55 -3.17 -9.94
C LEU A 120 -2.78 -3.74 -9.24
N ARG A 121 -3.96 -3.52 -9.84
CA ARG A 121 -5.22 -4.09 -9.39
C ARG A 121 -5.73 -5.05 -10.45
N ALA A 122 -6.20 -6.22 -10.05
CA ALA A 122 -6.87 -7.12 -10.97
C ALA A 122 -8.23 -6.51 -11.36
N GLY A 123 -8.52 -6.53 -12.66
CA GLY A 123 -9.78 -6.13 -13.24
C GLY A 123 -10.35 -7.20 -14.16
N ARG A 124 -11.61 -7.03 -14.53
CA ARG A 124 -12.28 -7.89 -15.50
C ARG A 124 -13.11 -7.06 -16.45
N ILE A 125 -13.01 -7.36 -17.74
CA ILE A 125 -13.86 -6.77 -18.77
C ILE A 125 -15.15 -7.61 -18.85
N GLU A 126 -16.29 -6.93 -18.79
CA GLU A 126 -17.63 -7.51 -18.86
C GLU A 126 -18.54 -6.60 -19.68
N ASP A 127 -19.68 -7.11 -20.14
CA ASP A 127 -20.53 -6.36 -21.08
C ASP A 127 -21.43 -5.32 -20.39
N ALA A 128 -21.58 -5.41 -19.06
CA ALA A 128 -22.42 -4.53 -18.27
C ALA A 128 -21.66 -3.98 -17.05
N PRO A 129 -22.04 -2.79 -16.54
CA PRO A 129 -21.52 -2.29 -15.28
C PRO A 129 -21.97 -3.18 -14.13
N LEU A 130 -21.37 -2.98 -12.97
CA LEU A 130 -21.79 -3.67 -11.76
C LEU A 130 -23.27 -3.34 -11.41
N PRO A 131 -24.14 -4.33 -11.19
CA PRO A 131 -25.55 -4.08 -10.90
C PRO A 131 -25.76 -3.18 -9.68
N GLY A 132 -26.57 -2.13 -9.84
CA GLY A 132 -26.85 -1.12 -8.82
C GLY A 132 -25.66 -0.21 -8.49
N ALA A 133 -24.70 -0.07 -9.39
CA ALA A 133 -23.68 0.97 -9.30
C ALA A 133 -24.26 2.33 -9.70
N THR A 134 -23.83 3.39 -9.04
CA THR A 134 -24.23 4.76 -9.33
C THR A 134 -23.11 5.51 -10.03
N PRO A 135 -23.40 6.54 -10.85
CA PRO A 135 -22.37 7.39 -11.44
C PRO A 135 -21.42 7.95 -10.37
N ALA A 136 -20.12 7.95 -10.65
CA ALA A 136 -19.13 8.53 -9.76
C ALA A 136 -19.25 10.05 -9.73
N GLU A 137 -19.32 10.62 -8.53
CA GLU A 137 -19.30 12.07 -8.31
C GLU A 137 -18.06 12.70 -8.98
N LEU A 138 -18.25 13.84 -9.64
CA LEU A 138 -17.17 14.54 -10.31
C LEU A 138 -16.28 15.24 -9.27
N VAL A 139 -15.00 14.90 -9.25
CA VAL A 139 -14.02 15.55 -8.38
C VAL A 139 -13.27 16.61 -9.18
N SER A 140 -13.25 17.86 -8.70
CA SER A 140 -12.52 18.95 -9.35
C SER A 140 -11.02 18.66 -9.44
N ARG A 141 -10.40 19.06 -10.56
CA ARG A 141 -8.96 18.94 -10.81
C ARG A 141 -8.13 20.14 -10.37
N HIS A 142 -8.77 21.22 -9.95
CA HIS A 142 -8.03 22.40 -9.53
C HIS A 142 -7.18 22.05 -8.30
N PRO A 143 -5.88 22.39 -8.28
CA PRO A 143 -5.04 22.18 -7.11
C PRO A 143 -5.68 22.85 -5.89
N THR A 144 -6.26 22.03 -5.01
CA THR A 144 -6.81 22.50 -3.75
C THR A 144 -5.71 22.50 -2.69
N PRO A 145 -5.79 23.39 -1.69
CA PRO A 145 -4.98 23.30 -0.47
C PRO A 145 -4.84 21.87 0.04
N PRO A 146 -3.65 21.43 0.54
CA PRO A 146 -3.45 20.06 1.01
C PRO A 146 -4.49 19.61 2.04
N ARG A 147 -4.88 20.49 2.95
CA ARG A 147 -5.97 20.28 3.94
C ARG A 147 -7.33 19.95 3.30
N ARG A 148 -7.62 20.50 2.12
CA ARG A 148 -8.92 20.39 1.42
C ARG A 148 -8.87 19.42 0.24
N ASP A 149 -7.73 18.75 0.02
CA ASP A 149 -7.58 17.82 -1.08
C ASP A 149 -8.37 16.52 -0.80
N PRO A 150 -9.41 16.22 -1.61
CA PRO A 150 -10.28 15.07 -1.38
C PRO A 150 -9.56 13.75 -1.60
N VAL A 151 -8.54 13.70 -2.47
CA VAL A 151 -7.74 12.50 -2.74
C VAL A 151 -6.83 12.21 -1.57
N LEU A 152 -6.18 13.24 -1.00
CA LEU A 152 -5.37 13.09 0.20
C LEU A 152 -6.19 12.70 1.42
N ALA A 153 -7.35 13.34 1.63
CA ALA A 153 -8.26 13.01 2.72
C ALA A 153 -8.75 11.56 2.61
N ALA A 154 -9.19 11.13 1.41
CA ALA A 154 -9.62 9.75 1.17
C ALA A 154 -8.48 8.73 1.33
N HIS A 155 -7.26 9.07 0.90
CA HIS A 155 -6.09 8.22 1.10
C HIS A 155 -5.75 8.09 2.59
N GLN A 156 -5.76 9.18 3.35
CA GLN A 156 -5.50 9.17 4.79
C GLN A 156 -6.57 8.37 5.53
N ALA A 157 -7.85 8.56 5.23
CA ALA A 157 -8.95 7.79 5.81
C ALA A 157 -8.80 6.29 5.54
N PHE A 158 -8.43 5.91 4.32
CA PHE A 158 -8.14 4.52 3.98
C PHE A 158 -6.98 3.94 4.79
N GLN A 159 -5.87 4.68 4.92
CA GLN A 159 -4.70 4.24 5.69
C GLN A 159 -5.02 4.11 7.18
N VAL A 160 -5.77 5.06 7.74
CA VAL A 160 -6.28 5.02 9.11
C VAL A 160 -7.12 3.78 9.32
N ARG A 161 -8.15 3.56 8.50
CA ARG A 161 -9.04 2.41 8.61
C ARG A 161 -8.27 1.10 8.51
N ARG A 162 -7.34 1.00 7.56
CA ARG A 162 -6.48 -0.17 7.39
C ARG A 162 -5.62 -0.43 8.63
N ALA A 163 -4.98 0.61 9.17
CA ALA A 163 -4.15 0.49 10.37
C ALA A 163 -4.96 0.04 11.59
N VAL A 164 -6.16 0.61 11.78
CA VAL A 164 -7.07 0.23 12.88
C VAL A 164 -7.54 -1.21 12.72
N VAL A 165 -8.08 -1.59 11.56
CA VAL A 165 -8.57 -2.96 11.33
C VAL A 165 -7.44 -3.99 11.50
N SER A 166 -6.26 -3.71 10.95
CA SER A 166 -5.11 -4.60 11.09
C SER A 166 -4.64 -4.67 12.55
N GLY A 167 -4.55 -3.52 13.22
CA GLY A 167 -4.15 -3.42 14.63
C GLY A 167 -5.09 -4.20 15.55
N VAL A 168 -6.40 -3.99 15.43
CA VAL A 168 -7.43 -4.73 16.18
C VAL A 168 -7.33 -6.23 15.90
N THR A 169 -7.19 -6.63 14.63
CA THR A 169 -7.06 -8.05 14.27
C THR A 169 -5.85 -8.68 14.96
N PHE A 170 -4.70 -8.03 14.93
CA PHE A 170 -3.49 -8.53 15.59
C PHE A 170 -3.62 -8.57 17.12
N LEU A 171 -4.24 -7.55 17.74
CA LEU A 171 -4.49 -7.52 19.17
C LEU A 171 -5.45 -8.61 19.62
N VAL A 172 -6.54 -8.86 18.88
CA VAL A 172 -7.51 -9.91 19.19
C VAL A 172 -6.87 -11.29 19.07
N LEU A 173 -6.15 -11.55 17.97
CA LEU A 173 -5.48 -12.85 17.77
C LEU A 173 -4.38 -13.09 18.80
N GLY A 174 -3.55 -12.08 19.08
CA GLY A 174 -2.51 -12.18 20.10
C GLY A 174 -3.09 -12.29 21.52
N GLY A 175 -4.10 -11.49 21.86
CA GLY A 175 -4.77 -11.56 23.15
C GLY A 175 -5.45 -12.90 23.40
N ALA A 176 -6.14 -13.45 22.39
CA ALA A 176 -6.74 -14.77 22.47
C ALA A 176 -5.68 -15.87 22.71
N GLY A 177 -4.55 -15.82 22.01
CA GLY A 177 -3.46 -16.78 22.22
C GLY A 177 -2.82 -16.68 23.61
N LEU A 178 -2.64 -15.47 24.14
CA LEU A 178 -2.17 -15.27 25.53
C LEU A 178 -3.20 -15.76 26.56
N ALA A 179 -4.49 -15.52 26.33
CA ALA A 179 -5.55 -16.02 27.20
C ALA A 179 -5.59 -17.55 27.20
N VAL A 180 -5.40 -18.21 26.06
CA VAL A 180 -5.28 -19.67 25.98
C VAL A 180 -4.11 -20.15 26.83
N VAL A 181 -2.91 -19.57 26.65
CA VAL A 181 -1.70 -19.90 27.44
C VAL A 181 -1.94 -19.76 28.94
N ALA A 182 -2.56 -18.65 29.38
CA ALA A 182 -2.81 -18.39 30.79
C ALA A 182 -3.81 -19.37 31.44
N ASN A 183 -4.68 -19.99 30.63
CA ASN A 183 -5.67 -20.96 31.10
C ASN A 183 -5.22 -22.42 30.95
N VAL A 184 -4.03 -22.68 30.40
CA VAL A 184 -3.46 -24.04 30.38
C VAL A 184 -3.09 -24.40 31.83
N ARG A 185 -3.94 -25.20 32.48
CA ARG A 185 -3.57 -25.87 33.72
C ARG A 185 -2.63 -27.02 33.37
N VAL A 186 -1.44 -27.01 33.99
CA VAL A 186 -0.51 -28.13 33.88
C VAL A 186 -1.06 -29.26 34.75
N ASP A 187 -1.91 -30.09 34.17
CA ASP A 187 -2.37 -31.31 34.84
C ASP A 187 -1.17 -32.25 34.99
N PRO A 188 -0.89 -32.79 36.19
CA PRO A 188 0.27 -33.67 36.41
C PRO A 188 0.22 -34.96 35.58
N PHE A 189 -0.94 -35.32 35.03
CA PHE A 189 -1.17 -36.53 34.22
C PHE A 189 -1.28 -36.26 32.71
N VAL A 190 -1.39 -34.99 32.30
CA VAL A 190 -1.44 -34.60 30.88
C VAL A 190 -0.20 -33.77 30.59
N MET A 191 0.83 -34.39 30.00
CA MET A 191 2.01 -33.67 29.55
C MET A 191 1.65 -32.73 28.40
N VAL A 192 1.26 -31.51 28.72
CA VAL A 192 1.28 -30.40 27.76
C VAL A 192 2.74 -30.02 27.58
N ASP A 193 3.26 -30.20 26.36
CA ASP A 193 4.64 -29.88 26.03
C ASP A 193 4.95 -28.39 26.36
N PRO A 194 5.89 -28.11 27.28
CA PRO A 194 6.25 -26.74 27.65
C PRO A 194 6.70 -25.90 26.45
N ALA A 195 7.30 -26.51 25.43
CA ALA A 195 7.71 -25.82 24.21
C ALA A 195 6.51 -25.36 23.36
N ALA A 196 5.40 -26.13 23.36
CA ALA A 196 4.14 -25.71 22.77
C ALA A 196 3.59 -24.43 23.41
N VAL A 197 3.50 -24.43 24.75
CA VAL A 197 2.98 -23.30 25.53
C VAL A 197 3.85 -22.06 25.32
N GLY A 198 5.18 -22.22 25.36
CA GLY A 198 6.14 -21.15 25.07
C GLY A 198 6.03 -20.62 23.63
N GLY A 199 5.81 -21.49 22.65
CA GLY A 199 5.61 -21.11 21.25
C GLY A 199 4.34 -20.27 21.04
N VAL A 200 3.21 -20.71 21.60
CA VAL A 200 1.95 -19.95 21.54
C VAL A 200 2.10 -18.61 22.24
N ALA A 201 2.74 -18.58 23.42
CA ALA A 201 2.98 -17.34 24.17
C ALA A 201 3.84 -16.35 23.37
N GLY A 202 4.96 -16.83 22.80
CA GLY A 202 5.88 -16.02 21.99
C GLY A 202 5.23 -15.48 20.72
N GLY A 203 4.56 -16.32 19.95
CA GLY A 203 3.84 -15.90 18.74
C GLY A 203 2.74 -14.89 19.05
N SER A 204 2.01 -15.11 20.14
CA SER A 204 0.95 -14.20 20.60
C SER A 204 1.50 -12.85 21.05
N ALA A 205 2.62 -12.83 21.77
CA ALA A 205 3.32 -11.60 22.15
C ALA A 205 3.78 -10.79 20.93
N VAL A 206 4.28 -11.44 19.88
CA VAL A 206 4.65 -10.79 18.61
C VAL A 206 3.42 -10.18 17.93
N LEU A 207 2.29 -10.89 17.88
CA LEU A 207 1.04 -10.37 17.31
C LEU A 207 0.54 -9.15 18.11
N VAL A 208 0.57 -9.20 19.44
CA VAL A 208 0.25 -8.04 20.29
C VAL A 208 1.17 -6.87 19.98
N LEU A 209 2.48 -7.09 19.89
CA LEU A 209 3.45 -6.04 19.55
C LEU A 209 3.18 -5.43 18.16
N MET A 210 2.88 -6.26 17.14
CA MET A 210 2.49 -5.76 15.82
C MET A 210 1.21 -4.94 15.89
N GLY A 211 0.21 -5.38 16.66
CA GLY A 211 -1.03 -4.64 16.90
C GLY A 211 -0.78 -3.26 17.52
N LEU A 212 0.07 -3.19 18.54
CA LEU A 212 0.49 -1.95 19.18
C LEU A 212 1.27 -1.02 18.23
N MET A 213 2.20 -1.56 17.45
CA MET A 213 2.93 -0.78 16.43
C MET A 213 1.99 -0.19 15.38
N MET A 214 0.98 -0.94 14.94
CA MET A 214 -0.05 -0.46 14.02
C MET A 214 -0.89 0.65 14.66
N PHE A 215 -1.18 0.55 15.96
CA PHE A 215 -1.89 1.60 16.69
C PHE A 215 -1.06 2.90 16.80
N VAL A 216 0.24 2.79 17.10
CA VAL A 216 1.16 3.95 17.07
C VAL A 216 1.23 4.56 15.67
N GLY A 217 1.30 3.71 14.64
CA GLY A 217 1.23 4.14 13.24
C GLY A 217 -0.07 4.89 12.92
N PHE A 218 -1.21 4.35 13.37
CA PHE A 218 -2.51 5.00 13.26
C PHE A 218 -2.52 6.39 13.91
N LEU A 219 -1.99 6.54 15.12
CA LEU A 219 -1.92 7.84 15.80
C LEU A 219 -1.09 8.86 15.01
N ARG A 220 -0.01 8.40 14.35
CA ARG A 220 0.80 9.25 13.47
C ARG A 220 0.07 9.62 12.18
N ILE A 221 -0.63 8.68 11.57
CA ILE A 221 -1.35 8.87 10.29
C ILE A 221 -2.61 9.70 10.49
N ARG A 222 -3.31 9.59 11.63
CA ARG A 222 -4.55 10.33 11.92
C ARG A 222 -4.31 11.83 12.10
N ARG A 223 -3.07 12.29 12.30
CA ARG A 223 -2.77 13.72 12.45
C ARG A 223 -3.33 14.49 11.26
N PRO A 224 -4.16 15.53 11.50
CA PRO A 224 -4.77 16.28 10.42
C PRO A 224 -3.68 16.92 9.56
N ILE A 225 -3.94 17.01 8.26
CA ILE A 225 -3.13 17.82 7.34
C ILE A 225 -3.48 19.27 7.65
N THR A 226 -2.54 20.00 8.23
CA THR A 226 -2.73 21.40 8.65
C THR A 226 -2.25 22.38 7.59
N GLU A 227 -1.53 21.91 6.58
CA GLU A 227 -0.94 22.77 5.56
C GLU A 227 -2.01 23.27 4.58
N ASP A 228 -2.11 24.60 4.46
CA ASP A 228 -3.07 25.28 3.59
C ASP A 228 -2.51 25.60 2.19
N VAL A 229 -1.20 25.40 1.97
CA VAL A 229 -0.55 25.76 0.71
C VAL A 229 0.34 24.62 0.20
N TRP A 230 0.28 24.38 -1.10
CA TRP A 230 1.27 23.61 -1.83
C TRP A 230 2.43 24.51 -2.24
N VAL A 231 3.65 24.13 -1.91
CA VAL A 231 4.86 24.85 -2.32
C VAL A 231 5.50 24.10 -3.47
N GLU A 232 5.53 24.71 -4.65
CA GLU A 232 6.24 24.19 -5.81
C GLU A 232 7.73 24.54 -5.70
N LEU A 233 8.58 23.54 -5.89
CA LEU A 233 10.03 23.68 -6.00
C LEU A 233 10.46 23.21 -7.39
N GLN A 234 11.30 24.00 -8.06
CA GLN A 234 12.01 23.52 -9.25
C GLN A 234 13.25 22.77 -8.78
N VAL A 235 13.51 21.60 -9.33
CA VAL A 235 14.60 20.73 -8.88
C VAL A 235 15.49 20.27 -10.03
N ALA A 236 16.78 20.23 -9.77
CA ALA A 236 17.79 19.63 -10.62
C ALA A 236 18.41 18.44 -9.87
N LEU A 237 18.35 17.25 -10.46
CA LEU A 237 18.88 16.03 -9.84
C LEU A 237 20.39 15.93 -10.02
N ASP A 238 21.11 15.46 -8.99
CA ASP A 238 22.56 15.21 -9.09
C ASP A 238 22.86 14.04 -10.04
N THR A 239 21.91 13.10 -10.15
CA THR A 239 22.07 11.87 -10.93
C THR A 239 20.82 11.60 -11.76
N LEU A 240 21.02 10.95 -12.91
CA LEU A 240 19.92 10.46 -13.73
C LEU A 240 19.09 9.46 -12.93
N PHE A 241 17.77 9.61 -12.99
CA PHE A 241 16.86 8.71 -12.30
C PHE A 241 16.85 7.33 -12.94
N VAL A 242 17.31 6.34 -12.19
CA VAL A 242 17.16 4.92 -12.53
C VAL A 242 16.10 4.31 -11.60
N PRO A 243 14.97 3.82 -12.13
CA PRO A 243 13.91 3.24 -11.31
C PRO A 243 14.46 2.04 -10.50
N PRO A 244 14.33 2.03 -9.16
CA PRO A 244 14.74 0.88 -8.37
C PRO A 244 13.83 -0.31 -8.66
N ALA A 245 14.37 -1.52 -8.63
CA ALA A 245 13.62 -2.75 -8.91
C ALA A 245 12.42 -2.94 -7.97
N ARG A 246 12.49 -2.44 -6.73
CA ARG A 246 11.39 -2.44 -5.75
C ARG A 246 11.51 -1.28 -4.77
N GLY A 247 10.36 -0.81 -4.28
CA GLY A 247 10.29 -0.01 -3.05
C GLY A 247 10.29 1.50 -3.27
N VAL A 248 11.11 2.19 -2.49
CA VAL A 248 11.13 3.65 -2.36
C VAL A 248 12.38 4.17 -3.07
N ALA A 249 12.22 5.17 -3.92
CA ALA A 249 13.31 5.84 -4.60
C ALA A 249 13.93 6.92 -3.72
N ARG A 250 15.25 7.10 -3.86
CA ARG A 250 16.00 8.16 -3.19
C ARG A 250 16.57 9.08 -4.25
N LEU A 251 16.23 10.36 -4.18
CA LEU A 251 16.74 11.39 -5.06
C LEU A 251 17.53 12.41 -4.24
N THR A 252 18.61 12.93 -4.82
CA THR A 252 19.36 14.07 -4.30
C THR A 252 19.58 15.07 -5.41
N GLY A 253 19.74 16.33 -5.04
CA GLY A 253 19.89 17.40 -6.00
C GLY A 253 19.82 18.78 -5.37
N TRP A 254 19.59 19.75 -6.23
CA TRP A 254 19.33 21.14 -5.88
C TRP A 254 17.86 21.47 -6.08
N ALA A 255 17.29 22.18 -5.12
CA ALA A 255 15.93 22.72 -5.18
C ALA A 255 16.00 24.25 -5.16
N LEU A 256 15.36 24.87 -6.15
CA LEU A 256 15.08 26.29 -6.22
C LEU A 256 13.70 26.54 -5.60
N HIS A 257 13.69 27.38 -4.57
CA HIS A 257 12.49 27.79 -3.86
C HIS A 257 11.80 28.96 -4.58
N PRO A 258 10.51 29.22 -4.31
CA PRO A 258 9.79 30.35 -4.91
C PRO A 258 10.40 31.72 -4.58
N ASP A 259 11.16 31.83 -3.50
CA ASP A 259 11.90 33.04 -3.08
C ASP A 259 13.25 33.20 -3.81
N GLY A 260 13.59 32.30 -4.74
CA GLY A 260 14.84 32.29 -5.48
C GLY A 260 16.01 31.61 -4.74
N ARG A 261 15.82 31.16 -3.51
CA ARG A 261 16.86 30.47 -2.74
C ARG A 261 17.13 29.09 -3.33
N GLN A 262 18.40 28.71 -3.40
CA GLN A 262 18.80 27.34 -3.77
C GLN A 262 19.25 26.56 -2.54
N THR A 263 18.79 25.32 -2.42
CA THR A 263 19.20 24.42 -1.33
C THR A 263 19.43 23.02 -1.85
N ARG A 264 20.41 22.32 -1.28
CA ARG A 264 20.50 20.88 -1.48
C ARG A 264 19.36 20.17 -0.80
N PHE A 265 18.94 19.07 -1.40
CA PHE A 265 17.88 18.25 -0.85
C PHE A 265 18.15 16.75 -0.96
N ARG A 266 17.43 16.03 -0.11
CA ARG A 266 17.27 14.58 -0.18
C ARG A 266 15.79 14.24 -0.11
N LEU A 267 15.31 13.53 -1.13
CA LEU A 267 13.94 13.06 -1.25
C LEU A 267 13.90 11.53 -1.13
N VAL A 268 12.99 11.03 -0.31
CA VAL A 268 12.67 9.60 -0.17
C VAL A 268 11.20 9.42 -0.49
N ALA A 269 10.89 8.88 -1.67
CA ALA A 269 9.54 8.90 -2.25
C ALA A 269 9.16 7.57 -2.91
N ASP A 270 7.86 7.33 -3.10
CA ASP A 270 7.42 6.25 -3.98
C ASP A 270 7.98 6.45 -5.40
N VAL A 271 8.16 5.34 -6.13
CA VAL A 271 8.77 5.36 -7.48
C VAL A 271 8.01 6.29 -8.43
N SER A 272 6.69 6.42 -8.29
CA SER A 272 5.89 7.25 -9.19
C SER A 272 6.14 8.74 -8.95
N LEU A 273 6.18 9.18 -7.69
CA LEU A 273 6.55 10.55 -7.34
C LEU A 273 7.99 10.86 -7.77
N ALA A 274 8.94 9.95 -7.51
CA ALA A 274 10.33 10.13 -7.93
C ALA A 274 10.47 10.22 -9.46
N ALA A 275 9.78 9.36 -10.21
CA ALA A 275 9.77 9.40 -11.67
C ALA A 275 9.15 10.70 -12.20
N ASN A 276 8.09 11.19 -11.58
CA ASN A 276 7.48 12.47 -11.95
C ASN A 276 8.48 13.62 -11.74
N VAL A 277 9.08 13.71 -10.55
CA VAL A 277 10.09 14.73 -10.22
C VAL A 277 11.26 14.70 -11.19
N ALA A 278 11.75 13.50 -11.52
CA ALA A 278 12.85 13.34 -12.47
C ALA A 278 12.50 13.74 -13.90
N ALA A 279 11.25 13.52 -14.32
CA ALA A 279 10.80 13.84 -15.68
C ALA A 279 10.40 15.30 -15.86
N THR A 280 9.83 15.94 -14.83
CA THR A 280 9.31 17.32 -14.91
C THR A 280 10.26 18.35 -14.33
N GLY A 281 11.20 17.95 -13.46
CA GLY A 281 11.99 18.88 -12.66
C GLY A 281 11.14 19.61 -11.61
N GLN A 282 9.91 19.16 -11.33
CA GLN A 282 9.01 19.82 -10.38
C GLN A 282 8.75 18.95 -9.16
N LEU A 283 8.82 19.55 -7.98
CA LEU A 283 8.54 18.90 -6.71
C LEU A 283 7.55 19.73 -5.90
N TRP A 284 6.46 19.11 -5.45
CA TRP A 284 5.47 19.78 -4.61
C TRP A 284 5.58 19.35 -3.16
N LEU A 285 5.68 20.33 -2.26
CA LEU A 285 5.71 20.14 -0.81
C LEU A 285 4.41 20.61 -0.15
N ARG A 286 4.01 19.91 0.92
CA ARG A 286 2.94 20.36 1.81
C ARG A 286 3.54 21.39 2.77
N GLY A 287 3.27 22.68 2.50
CA GLY A 287 3.86 23.80 3.23
C GLY A 287 5.35 24.04 2.94
N TYR A 288 5.87 25.12 3.50
CA TYR A 288 7.28 25.50 3.36
C TYR A 288 8.20 24.56 4.16
N PRO A 289 9.33 24.13 3.58
CA PRO A 289 10.28 23.26 4.28
C PRO A 289 10.99 24.02 5.41
N GLN A 290 11.02 23.43 6.60
CA GLN A 290 11.75 23.97 7.75
C GLN A 290 13.13 23.32 7.88
N PRO A 291 14.20 24.07 8.20
CA PRO A 291 15.50 23.49 8.51
C PRO A 291 15.41 22.44 9.62
N GLY A 292 16.10 21.30 9.44
CA GLY A 292 16.15 20.21 10.41
C GLY A 292 14.90 19.32 10.51
N LYS A 293 13.77 19.69 9.87
CA LYS A 293 12.55 18.88 9.87
C LYS A 293 12.23 18.31 8.49
N PRO A 294 11.78 17.04 8.41
CA PRO A 294 11.31 16.49 7.14
C PRO A 294 10.00 17.18 6.72
N ALA A 295 9.96 17.68 5.48
CA ALA A 295 8.74 18.12 4.83
C ALA A 295 8.08 16.94 4.09
N ARG A 296 6.77 16.98 3.93
CA ARG A 296 6.03 15.97 3.15
C ARG A 296 5.96 16.41 1.69
N ALA A 297 6.50 15.59 0.80
CA ALA A 297 6.37 15.75 -0.64
C ALA A 297 5.13 14.99 -1.15
N GLY A 298 4.53 15.46 -2.23
CA GLY A 298 3.40 14.81 -2.90
C GLY A 298 3.11 15.44 -4.25
N LEU A 299 1.94 15.14 -4.81
CA LEU A 299 1.40 15.85 -5.97
C LEU A 299 -0.07 16.21 -5.66
N PRO A 300 -0.52 17.44 -5.95
CA PRO A 300 -1.91 17.83 -5.77
C PRO A 300 -2.86 16.88 -6.53
N GLY A 301 -3.85 16.31 -5.85
CA GLY A 301 -4.82 15.38 -6.46
C GLY A 301 -4.31 13.95 -6.69
N TYR A 302 -3.14 13.58 -6.18
CA TYR A 302 -2.60 12.21 -6.29
C TYR A 302 -2.32 11.57 -4.92
N PRO A 303 -2.53 10.25 -4.77
CA PRO A 303 -2.24 9.52 -3.54
C PRO A 303 -0.75 9.10 -3.44
N CYS A 304 0.17 9.97 -3.86
CA CYS A 304 1.62 9.74 -3.77
C CYS A 304 2.23 10.59 -2.66
N ALA A 305 3.27 10.06 -2.01
CA ALA A 305 3.89 10.72 -0.86
C ALA A 305 5.38 10.42 -0.75
N GLY A 306 6.12 11.44 -0.33
CA GLY A 306 7.54 11.34 -0.03
C GLY A 306 7.93 12.15 1.20
N SER A 307 9.13 11.91 1.68
CA SER A 307 9.80 12.71 2.71
C SER A 307 10.92 13.50 2.06
N PHE A 308 10.80 14.82 2.09
CA PHE A 308 11.82 15.77 1.65
C PHE A 308 12.61 16.26 2.86
N ARG A 309 13.93 16.38 2.73
CA ARG A 309 14.81 17.00 3.72
C ARG A 309 15.78 17.94 3.02
N LEU A 310 15.98 19.10 3.63
CA LEU A 310 17.11 19.97 3.29
C LEU A 310 18.40 19.26 3.72
N ALA A 311 19.40 19.28 2.83
CA ALA A 311 20.70 18.65 3.03
C ALA A 311 21.79 19.71 3.22
#